data_AF-A0ABD0KMU0-F1
#
_entry.id   AF-A0ABD0KMU0-F1
#
_cell.length_a   1.000
_cell.length_b   1.000
_cell.length_c   1.000
_cell.angle_alpha   90.00
_cell.angle_beta   90.00
_cell.angle_gamma   90.00
#
_symmetry.space_group_name_H-M   'P 1'
#
loop_
_entity.id
_entity.type
_entity.pdbx_description
1 polymer ?
#
loop_
_entity_poly.entity_id
_entity_poly.type
_entity_poly.pdbx_seq_one_letter_code
_entity_poly.pdbx_strand_id
1 'polypeptide(L)'
;MFKQKPVCTVNILLNSQVTCTLCKTFYEQHVILDNDQINLLRASTKTQASSATWWDARRLTITTSSAKKVPVKATTNPDNFIRENLYPSFWGNHATEHGKISEPKAIQALKDMGLCVSAEGTVVSEKEPWLSLVSGSPDGVTEDGKLVEVKCPLIKEDVEQFSDMFKTSFCDVLLQDGKPVLDENHHRLAID
;
A
#
# COMPACT_ATOMS: atom_id res chain seq x y z
N MET A 1 -14.77 -35.75 -19.37
CA MET A 1 -15.72 -34.69 -19.79
C MET A 1 -15.22 -33.37 -19.19
N PHE A 2 -14.36 -32.64 -19.91
CA PHE A 2 -13.72 -31.43 -19.40
C PHE A 2 -14.75 -30.30 -19.39
N LYS A 3 -15.17 -29.86 -18.19
CA LYS A 3 -15.98 -28.64 -18.05
C LYS A 3 -15.11 -27.47 -18.50
N GLN A 4 -15.45 -26.86 -19.63
CA GLN A 4 -14.88 -25.58 -20.06
C GLN A 4 -15.07 -24.59 -18.91
N LYS A 5 -13.96 -24.02 -18.42
CA LYS A 5 -14.01 -22.86 -17.54
C LYS A 5 -14.59 -21.69 -18.37
N PRO A 6 -15.57 -20.94 -17.87
CA PRO A 6 -16.08 -19.78 -18.59
C PRO A 6 -14.94 -18.76 -18.72
N VAL A 7 -14.49 -18.56 -19.96
CA VAL A 7 -13.50 -17.53 -20.30
C VAL A 7 -14.28 -16.23 -20.46
N CYS A 8 -14.19 -15.33 -19.47
CA CYS A 8 -14.70 -13.98 -19.61
C CYS A 8 -13.67 -13.14 -20.37
N THR A 9 -13.94 -12.84 -21.63
CA THR A 9 -13.15 -11.90 -22.42
C THR A 9 -13.60 -10.49 -22.07
N VAL A 10 -12.80 -9.75 -21.29
CA VAL A 10 -13.06 -8.33 -21.00
C VAL A 10 -12.31 -7.51 -22.05
N ASN A 11 -13.02 -7.01 -23.06
CA ASN A 11 -12.49 -6.01 -23.99
C ASN A 11 -12.51 -4.65 -23.30
N ILE A 12 -11.39 -4.26 -22.69
CA ILE A 12 -11.24 -2.96 -22.03
C ILE A 12 -10.92 -1.91 -23.10
N LEU A 13 -11.96 -1.26 -23.62
CA LEU A 13 -11.84 0.06 -24.26
C LEU A 13 -12.37 1.09 -23.25
N LEU A 14 -11.83 2.31 -23.29
CA LEU A 14 -12.03 3.43 -22.35
C LEU A 14 -13.49 3.92 -22.13
N ASN A 15 -14.51 3.15 -22.54
CA ASN A 15 -15.93 3.37 -22.30
C ASN A 15 -16.76 2.06 -22.26
N SER A 16 -16.13 0.89 -22.08
CA SER A 16 -16.84 -0.39 -22.10
C SER A 16 -17.55 -0.65 -20.77
N GLN A 17 -18.87 -0.45 -20.74
CA GLN A 17 -19.72 -0.99 -19.68
C GLN A 17 -19.45 -2.50 -19.56
N VAL A 18 -19.21 -2.97 -18.33
CA VAL A 18 -19.06 -4.40 -18.06
C VAL A 18 -20.36 -5.11 -18.47
N THR A 19 -20.33 -5.84 -19.58
CA THR A 19 -21.50 -6.53 -20.15
C THR A 19 -21.77 -7.87 -19.47
N CYS A 20 -20.80 -8.40 -18.74
CA CYS A 20 -20.94 -9.67 -18.02
C CYS A 20 -21.69 -9.44 -16.71
N THR A 21 -22.89 -10.01 -16.58
CA THR A 21 -23.72 -9.94 -15.38
C THR A 21 -22.98 -10.44 -14.14
N LEU A 22 -22.25 -11.57 -14.25
CA LEU A 22 -21.50 -12.11 -13.13
C LEU A 22 -20.40 -11.15 -12.65
N CYS A 23 -19.67 -10.53 -13.57
CA CYS A 23 -18.64 -9.55 -13.23
C CYS A 23 -19.24 -8.29 -12.59
N LYS A 24 -20.38 -7.82 -13.12
CA LYS A 24 -21.10 -6.67 -12.56
C LYS A 24 -21.58 -6.95 -11.14
N THR A 25 -22.25 -8.07 -10.92
CA THR A 25 -22.72 -8.48 -9.58
C THR A 25 -21.55 -8.63 -8.60
N PHE A 26 -20.45 -9.26 -9.03
CA PHE A 26 -19.26 -9.38 -8.19
C PHE A 26 -18.70 -8.00 -7.79
N TYR A 27 -18.60 -7.08 -8.74
CA TYR A 27 -18.11 -5.73 -8.48
C TYR A 27 -19.01 -4.97 -7.50
N GLU A 28 -20.32 -5.02 -7.70
CA GLU A 28 -21.31 -4.38 -6.83
C GLU A 28 -21.34 -4.97 -5.42
N GLN A 29 -21.04 -6.27 -5.26
CA GLN A 29 -21.10 -6.96 -3.97
C GLN A 29 -19.79 -6.95 -3.18
N HIS A 30 -18.64 -6.85 -3.86
CA HIS A 30 -17.33 -7.07 -3.24
C HIS A 30 -16.33 -5.93 -3.44
N VAL A 31 -16.59 -4.99 -4.36
CA VAL A 31 -15.69 -3.87 -4.63
C VAL A 31 -16.33 -2.54 -4.25
N ILE A 32 -17.60 -2.33 -4.60
CA ILE A 32 -18.34 -1.16 -4.13
C ILE A 32 -18.68 -1.37 -2.66
N LEU A 33 -18.28 -0.40 -1.83
CA LEU A 33 -18.58 -0.37 -0.41
C LEU A 33 -19.27 0.95 -0.06
N ASP A 34 -20.31 0.89 0.77
CA ASP A 34 -20.89 2.08 1.39
C ASP A 34 -20.04 2.57 2.57
N ASN A 35 -20.38 3.74 3.13
CA ASN A 35 -19.60 4.36 4.20
C ASN A 35 -19.53 3.50 5.47
N ASP A 36 -20.58 2.76 5.80
CA ASP A 36 -20.60 1.90 6.98
C ASP A 36 -19.69 0.68 6.76
N GLN A 37 -19.73 0.11 5.56
CA GLN A 37 -18.84 -0.97 5.14
C GLN A 37 -17.37 -0.54 5.08
N ILE A 38 -17.09 0.67 4.58
CA ILE A 38 -15.74 1.26 4.59
C ILE A 38 -15.24 1.41 6.03
N ASN A 39 -16.06 1.96 6.92
CA ASN A 39 -15.70 2.13 8.33
C ASN A 39 -15.49 0.80 9.05
N LEU A 40 -16.33 -0.21 8.76
CA LEU A 40 -16.17 -1.55 9.29
C LEU A 40 -14.88 -2.22 8.78
N LEU A 41 -14.60 -2.09 7.47
CA LEU A 41 -13.38 -2.59 6.86
C LEU A 41 -12.16 -1.94 7.51
N ARG A 42 -12.16 -0.61 7.66
CA ARG A 42 -11.11 0.15 8.36
C ARG A 42 -10.92 -0.35 9.79
N ALA A 43 -11.98 -0.51 10.58
CA ALA A 43 -11.87 -0.97 11.96
C ALA A 43 -11.35 -2.42 12.08
N SER A 44 -11.84 -3.33 11.23
CA SER A 44 -11.48 -4.77 11.25
C SER A 44 -10.09 -5.09 10.70
N THR A 45 -9.45 -4.12 10.05
CA THR A 45 -8.14 -4.30 9.40
C THR A 45 -7.02 -3.50 10.04
N LYS A 46 -7.25 -2.91 11.23
CA LYS A 46 -6.22 -2.19 12.01
C LYS A 46 -4.99 -3.04 12.38
N THR A 47 -5.14 -4.37 12.44
CA THR A 47 -4.03 -5.31 12.69
C THR A 47 -3.31 -5.73 11.41
N GLN A 48 -3.66 -5.13 10.27
CA GLN A 48 -2.97 -5.24 8.98
C GLN A 48 -2.68 -6.69 8.57
N ALA A 49 -1.40 -7.07 8.42
CA ALA A 49 -0.97 -8.38 7.94
C ALA A 49 -1.46 -9.57 8.81
N SER A 50 -1.86 -9.32 10.05
CA SER A 50 -2.49 -10.32 10.93
C SER A 50 -3.99 -10.51 10.68
N SER A 51 -4.63 -9.64 9.89
CA SER A 51 -6.05 -9.73 9.51
C SER A 51 -6.21 -10.40 8.15
N ALA A 52 -6.96 -11.50 8.10
CA ALA A 52 -7.31 -12.15 6.83
C ALA A 52 -8.13 -11.21 5.92
N THR A 53 -9.03 -10.42 6.51
CA THR A 53 -9.84 -9.41 5.82
C THR A 53 -8.97 -8.34 5.15
N TRP A 54 -7.84 -7.98 5.76
CA TRP A 54 -6.89 -7.06 5.15
C TRP A 54 -6.28 -7.66 3.88
N TRP A 55 -5.89 -8.94 3.89
CA TRP A 55 -5.39 -9.62 2.69
C TRP A 55 -6.45 -9.74 1.59
N ASP A 56 -7.70 -10.02 1.94
CA ASP A 56 -8.78 -10.13 0.96
C ASP A 56 -9.09 -8.78 0.31
N ALA A 57 -9.14 -7.70 1.10
CA ALA A 57 -9.32 -6.35 0.58
C ALA A 57 -8.22 -5.95 -0.41
N ARG A 58 -6.96 -6.33 -0.13
CA ARG A 58 -5.81 -6.07 -1.02
C ARG A 58 -5.90 -6.75 -2.37
N ARG A 59 -6.47 -7.96 -2.42
CA ARG A 59 -6.61 -8.72 -3.67
C ARG A 59 -7.61 -8.04 -4.61
N LEU A 60 -8.65 -7.43 -4.03
CA LEU A 60 -9.75 -6.80 -4.75
C LEU A 60 -9.47 -5.34 -5.13
N THR A 61 -8.44 -4.73 -4.56
CA THR A 61 -8.10 -3.32 -4.77
C THR A 61 -6.70 -3.13 -5.32
N ILE A 62 -6.49 -2.00 -5.98
CA ILE A 62 -5.17 -1.48 -6.29
C ILE A 62 -4.72 -0.69 -5.07
N THR A 63 -3.57 -1.10 -4.52
CA THR A 63 -3.01 -0.52 -3.32
C THR A 63 -1.93 0.51 -3.66
N THR A 64 -1.60 1.43 -2.75
CA THR A 64 -0.48 2.39 -2.92
C THR A 64 0.81 1.71 -3.37
N SER A 65 1.25 0.64 -2.69
CA SER A 65 2.49 -0.07 -3.06
C SER A 65 2.41 -0.87 -4.37
N SER A 66 1.20 -1.22 -4.83
CA SER A 66 0.99 -1.90 -6.12
C SER A 66 0.66 -0.94 -7.26
N ALA A 67 0.31 0.33 -6.98
CA ALA A 67 -0.06 1.33 -7.97
C ALA A 67 1.04 1.53 -9.02
N LYS A 68 2.31 1.56 -8.61
CA LYS A 68 3.45 1.66 -9.54
C LYS A 68 3.60 0.48 -10.51
N LYS A 69 2.99 -0.66 -10.19
CA LYS A 69 3.02 -1.88 -11.01
C LYS A 69 1.85 -1.92 -12.01
N VAL A 70 0.88 -1.02 -11.87
CA VAL A 70 -0.25 -0.93 -12.79
C VAL A 70 0.29 -0.58 -14.18
N PRO A 71 0.01 -1.38 -15.22
CA PRO A 71 0.46 -1.11 -16.57
C PRO A 71 -0.12 0.21 -17.09
N VAL A 72 0.75 1.17 -17.40
CA VAL A 72 0.35 2.46 -17.99
C VAL A 72 0.43 2.44 -19.52
N LYS A 73 1.30 1.59 -20.09
CA LYS A 73 1.48 1.47 -21.54
C LYS A 73 0.47 0.49 -22.12
N ALA A 74 -0.19 0.88 -23.21
CA ALA A 74 -1.11 0.02 -23.94
C ALA A 74 -0.48 -1.28 -24.46
N THR A 75 0.85 -1.31 -24.63
CA THR A 75 1.61 -2.48 -25.09
C THR A 75 1.96 -3.46 -23.97
N THR A 76 1.76 -3.10 -22.71
CA THR A 76 2.06 -3.96 -21.56
C THR A 76 0.84 -4.81 -21.24
N ASN A 77 1.00 -6.14 -21.25
CA ASN A 77 -0.08 -7.06 -20.91
C ASN A 77 -0.49 -6.90 -19.43
N PRO A 78 -1.76 -6.54 -19.12
CA PRO A 78 -2.25 -6.39 -17.76
C PRO A 78 -2.46 -7.70 -16.99
N ASP A 79 -2.52 -8.84 -17.66
CA ASP A 79 -2.77 -10.15 -17.03
C ASP A 79 -1.73 -10.48 -15.96
N ASN A 80 -0.47 -10.06 -16.18
CA ASN A 80 0.61 -10.28 -15.21
C ASN A 80 0.34 -9.53 -13.90
N PHE A 81 -0.02 -8.26 -14.00
CA PHE A 81 -0.38 -7.45 -12.83
C PHE A 81 -1.59 -8.02 -12.11
N ILE A 82 -2.65 -8.36 -12.85
CA ILE A 82 -3.89 -8.92 -12.27
C ILE A 82 -3.59 -10.24 -11.54
N ARG A 83 -2.82 -11.14 -12.16
CA ARG A 83 -2.44 -12.42 -11.55
C ARG A 83 -1.64 -12.22 -10.27
N GLU A 84 -0.64 -11.34 -10.29
CA GLU A 84 0.21 -11.06 -9.13
C GLU A 84 -0.56 -10.35 -8.00
N ASN A 85 -1.54 -9.50 -8.33
CA ASN A 85 -2.37 -8.82 -7.34
C ASN A 85 -3.39 -9.77 -6.69
N LEU A 86 -4.04 -10.62 -7.47
CA LEU A 86 -5.04 -11.59 -6.98
C LEU A 86 -4.38 -12.77 -6.23
N TYR A 87 -3.23 -13.23 -6.72
CA TYR A 87 -2.53 -14.41 -6.21
C TYR A 87 -1.07 -14.06 -5.89
N PRO A 88 -0.83 -13.22 -4.87
CA PRO A 88 0.52 -12.86 -4.48
C PRO A 88 1.30 -14.11 -4.05
N SER A 89 2.46 -14.32 -4.65
CA SER A 89 3.36 -15.45 -4.37
C SER A 89 4.52 -15.08 -3.44
N PHE A 90 4.61 -13.81 -3.02
CA PHE A 90 5.66 -13.32 -2.16
C PHE A 90 5.35 -13.63 -0.69
N TRP A 91 6.25 -14.39 -0.05
CA TRP A 91 6.11 -14.82 1.34
C TRP A 91 7.00 -14.03 2.31
N GLY A 92 7.77 -13.07 1.82
CA GLY A 92 8.73 -12.31 2.61
C GLY A 92 10.18 -12.53 2.16
N ASN A 93 11.05 -11.60 2.58
CA ASN A 93 12.49 -11.70 2.48
C ASN A 93 13.12 -11.10 3.74
N HIS A 94 14.45 -11.16 3.87
CA HIS A 94 15.15 -10.63 5.04
C HIS A 94 14.84 -9.15 5.31
N ALA A 95 14.68 -8.32 4.27
CA ALA A 95 14.33 -6.91 4.42
C ALA A 95 12.89 -6.73 4.95
N THR A 96 11.95 -7.56 4.51
CA THR A 96 10.56 -7.54 4.99
C THR A 96 10.48 -7.97 6.46
N GLU A 97 11.27 -8.98 6.85
CA GLU A 97 11.34 -9.43 8.23
C GLU A 97 11.98 -8.38 9.14
N HIS A 98 13.06 -7.74 8.68
CA HIS A 98 13.66 -6.61 9.38
C HIS A 98 12.65 -5.47 9.56
N GLY A 99 11.91 -5.11 8.50
CA GLY A 99 10.84 -4.11 8.58
C GLY A 99 9.84 -4.40 9.70
N LYS A 100 9.26 -5.62 9.71
CA LYS A 100 8.31 -6.06 10.74
C LYS A 100 8.84 -5.94 12.17
N ILE A 101 10.13 -6.21 12.38
CA ILE A 101 10.77 -6.16 13.71
C ILE A 101 11.13 -4.72 14.11
N SER A 102 11.53 -3.89 13.15
CA SER A 102 12.08 -2.56 13.39
C SER A 102 11.01 -1.46 13.42
N GLU A 103 9.94 -1.60 12.63
CA GLU A 103 8.87 -0.60 12.51
C GLU A 103 8.19 -0.29 13.86
N PRO A 104 7.82 -1.26 14.72
CA PRO A 104 7.27 -0.95 16.03
C PRO A 104 8.22 -0.12 16.92
N LYS A 105 9.54 -0.33 16.78
CA LYS A 105 10.55 0.42 17.55
C LYS A 105 10.66 1.86 17.04
N ALA A 106 10.61 2.05 15.73
CA ALA A 106 10.61 3.38 15.11
C ALA A 106 9.36 4.17 15.51
N ILE A 107 8.18 3.53 15.49
CA ILE A 107 6.93 4.15 15.95
C ILE A 107 6.99 4.52 17.43
N GLN A 108 7.57 3.66 18.28
CA GLN A 108 7.76 3.99 19.69
C GLN A 108 8.69 5.19 19.87
N ALA A 109 9.79 5.27 19.12
CA ALA A 109 10.70 6.42 19.16
C ALA A 109 9.99 7.73 18.73
N LEU A 110 9.15 7.69 17.70
CA LEU A 110 8.34 8.86 17.30
C LEU A 110 7.39 9.29 18.42
N LYS A 111 6.75 8.33 19.11
CA LYS A 111 5.89 8.62 20.28
C LYS A 111 6.67 9.23 21.44
N ASP A 112 7.87 8.72 21.71
CA ASP A 112 8.74 9.25 22.77
C ASP A 112 9.23 10.67 22.45
N MET A 113 9.30 11.04 21.16
CA MET A 113 9.56 12.41 20.68
C MET A 113 8.32 13.33 20.75
N GLY A 114 7.18 12.83 21.24
CA GLY A 114 5.94 13.59 21.40
C GLY A 114 5.01 13.54 20.18
N LEU A 115 5.26 12.67 19.20
CA LEU A 115 4.34 12.48 18.07
C LEU A 115 3.28 11.43 18.43
N CYS A 116 2.02 11.86 18.51
CA CYS A 116 0.89 10.95 18.67
C CYS A 116 0.62 10.20 17.35
N VAL A 117 1.14 8.99 17.23
CA VAL A 117 1.00 8.14 16.04
C VAL A 117 0.05 6.97 16.33
N SER A 118 -1.10 6.92 15.64
CA SER A 118 -2.07 5.83 15.77
C SER A 118 -2.11 4.95 14.53
N ALA A 119 -2.12 3.62 14.74
CA ALA A 119 -2.31 2.66 13.66
C ALA A 119 -3.69 2.83 13.00
N GLU A 120 -3.72 2.67 11.68
CA GLU A 120 -4.92 2.77 10.88
C GLU A 120 -5.24 1.44 10.17
N GLY A 121 -6.47 1.29 9.71
CA GLY A 121 -6.84 0.15 8.88
C GLY A 121 -6.88 0.52 7.40
N THR A 122 -7.44 -0.40 6.60
CA THR A 122 -7.72 -0.18 5.19
C THR A 122 -8.62 1.03 4.97
N VAL A 123 -8.15 2.00 4.18
CA VAL A 123 -8.94 3.15 3.72
C VAL A 123 -9.21 3.00 2.23
N VAL A 124 -10.48 2.94 1.83
CA VAL A 124 -10.92 2.79 0.44
C VAL A 124 -11.40 4.16 -0.09
N SER A 125 -11.15 4.44 -1.36
CA SER A 125 -11.66 5.67 -1.99
C SER A 125 -13.16 5.57 -2.24
N GLU A 126 -13.93 6.52 -1.73
CA GLU A 126 -15.38 6.61 -1.98
C GLU A 126 -15.70 6.81 -3.47
N LYS A 127 -14.84 7.54 -4.19
CA LYS A 127 -15.03 7.83 -5.62
C LYS A 127 -14.61 6.68 -6.52
N GLU A 128 -13.57 5.97 -6.10
CA GLU A 128 -12.95 4.89 -6.87
C GLU A 128 -12.76 3.67 -5.95
N PRO A 129 -13.81 2.85 -5.69
CA PRO A 129 -13.76 1.79 -4.68
C PRO A 129 -12.74 0.68 -4.94
N TRP A 130 -12.23 0.62 -6.17
CA TRP A 130 -11.14 -0.27 -6.59
C TRP A 130 -9.75 0.28 -6.24
N LEU A 131 -9.64 1.53 -5.75
CA LEU A 131 -8.44 2.12 -5.17
C LEU A 131 -8.51 2.10 -3.65
N SER A 132 -7.41 1.70 -3.02
CA SER A 132 -7.33 1.75 -1.57
C SER A 132 -5.90 1.98 -1.08
N LEU A 133 -5.76 2.60 0.09
CA LEU A 133 -4.47 2.82 0.75
C LEU A 133 -3.96 1.56 1.47
N VAL A 134 -4.38 0.34 1.07
CA VAL A 134 -4.18 -0.89 1.87
C VAL A 134 -2.72 -1.31 2.06
N SER A 135 -1.75 -0.77 1.31
CA SER A 135 -0.34 -1.16 1.43
C SER A 135 0.53 -0.23 2.23
N GLY A 136 -0.05 0.86 2.66
CA GLY A 136 0.49 1.82 3.59
C GLY A 136 -0.75 2.37 4.26
N SER A 137 -1.40 1.55 5.09
CA SER A 137 -2.01 2.20 6.24
C SER A 137 -0.83 2.97 6.81
N PRO A 138 -0.89 4.30 6.86
CA PRO A 138 0.24 5.06 7.36
C PRO A 138 0.64 4.39 8.67
N ASP A 139 1.93 4.15 8.85
CA ASP A 139 2.46 3.49 10.05
C ASP A 139 1.97 4.20 11.32
N GLY A 140 1.57 5.48 11.18
CA GLY A 140 0.30 5.91 11.75
C GLY A 140 -0.18 7.27 11.25
N VAL A 141 -1.29 7.73 11.79
CA VAL A 141 -1.82 9.08 11.55
C VAL A 141 -1.49 9.94 12.76
N THR A 142 -1.03 11.17 12.52
CA THR A 142 -0.83 12.17 13.58
C THR A 142 -2.15 12.83 13.99
N GLU A 143 -2.20 13.48 15.16
CA GLU A 143 -3.40 14.20 15.61
C GLU A 143 -3.87 15.30 14.63
N ASP A 144 -2.94 15.94 13.92
CA ASP A 144 -3.24 16.93 12.88
C ASP A 144 -3.57 16.31 11.50
N GLY A 145 -3.76 14.98 11.45
CA GLY A 145 -4.22 14.27 10.26
C GLY A 145 -3.15 14.00 9.21
N LYS A 146 -1.87 14.14 9.54
CA LYS A 146 -0.78 13.80 8.62
C LYS A 146 -0.54 12.30 8.63
N LEU A 147 -0.17 11.78 7.46
CA LEU A 147 0.21 10.40 7.26
C LEU A 147 1.69 10.23 7.64
N VAL A 148 2.01 9.17 8.37
CA VAL A 148 3.38 8.77 8.69
C VAL A 148 3.69 7.51 7.89
N GLU A 149 4.77 7.53 7.11
CA GLU A 149 5.35 6.35 6.45
C GLU A 149 6.77 6.14 7.04
N VAL A 150 6.97 5.02 7.70
CA VAL A 150 8.18 4.55 8.34
C VAL A 150 8.84 3.54 7.41
N LYS A 151 10.08 3.84 7.01
CA LYS A 151 10.92 2.88 6.30
C LYS A 151 12.06 2.43 7.21
N CYS A 152 12.21 1.12 7.35
CA CYS A 152 13.32 0.48 8.08
C CYS A 152 14.26 -0.22 7.09
N PRO A 153 15.16 0.52 6.42
CA PRO A 153 16.11 -0.08 5.47
C PRO A 153 17.15 -0.93 6.19
N LEU A 154 17.57 -2.02 5.54
CA LEU A 154 18.76 -2.76 5.96
C LEU A 154 19.99 -1.89 5.72
N ILE A 155 20.71 -1.56 6.79
CA ILE A 155 22.00 -0.88 6.70
C ILE A 155 22.98 -1.90 6.09
N LYS A 156 23.56 -1.57 4.94
CA LYS A 156 24.66 -2.37 4.35
C LYS A 156 25.90 -2.22 5.22
N GLU A 157 26.76 -3.23 5.22
CA GLU A 157 28.02 -3.29 5.99
C GLU A 157 28.91 -2.03 5.80
N ASP A 158 28.76 -1.34 4.67
CA ASP A 158 29.54 -0.16 4.28
C ASP A 158 29.05 1.17 4.91
N VAL A 159 28.00 1.15 5.72
CA VAL A 159 27.41 2.33 6.38
C VAL A 159 27.64 2.20 7.88
N GLU A 160 28.72 2.82 8.37
CA GLU A 160 29.17 2.67 9.77
C GLU A 160 28.21 3.34 10.79
N GLN A 161 27.47 4.38 10.37
CA GLN A 161 26.51 5.09 11.23
C GLN A 161 25.18 5.36 10.52
N PHE A 162 24.07 5.28 11.25
CA PHE A 162 22.72 5.60 10.73
C PHE A 162 22.65 6.98 10.06
N SER A 163 23.43 7.95 10.54
CA SER A 163 23.56 9.28 9.94
C SER A 163 24.12 9.27 8.52
N ASP A 164 24.94 8.28 8.17
CA ASP A 164 25.54 8.17 6.84
C ASP A 164 24.54 7.69 5.80
N MET A 165 23.40 7.12 6.23
CA MET A 165 22.29 6.79 5.35
C MET A 165 21.65 8.03 4.71
N PHE A 166 21.54 9.12 5.47
CA PHE A 166 21.02 10.41 4.97
C PHE A 166 22.00 11.13 4.04
N LYS A 167 23.25 10.67 3.97
CA LYS A 167 24.25 11.15 3.00
C LYS A 167 24.17 10.41 1.67
N THR A 168 23.41 9.32 1.60
CA THR A 168 23.20 8.58 0.36
C THR A 168 22.14 9.28 -0.48
N SER A 169 22.31 9.28 -1.81
CA SER A 169 21.40 9.92 -2.79
C SER A 169 20.01 9.27 -2.91
N PHE A 170 19.61 8.48 -1.92
CA PHE A 170 18.35 7.72 -1.87
C PHE A 170 17.43 8.17 -0.73
N CYS A 171 17.80 9.21 0.03
CA CYS A 171 16.99 9.71 1.13
C CYS A 171 16.46 11.11 0.83
N ASP A 172 15.14 11.29 0.89
CA ASP A 172 14.47 12.60 0.77
C ASP A 172 14.58 13.41 2.08
N VAL A 173 15.36 12.92 3.05
CA VAL A 173 15.62 13.53 4.35
C VAL A 173 17.11 13.83 4.47
N LEU A 174 17.44 15.09 4.74
CA LEU A 174 18.77 15.60 5.02
C LEU A 174 18.94 15.83 6.52
N LEU A 175 20.18 15.71 7.01
CA LEU A 175 20.52 16.15 8.36
C LEU A 175 20.97 17.62 8.32
N GLN A 176 20.15 18.52 8.85
CA GLN A 176 20.49 19.92 9.06
C GLN A 176 20.62 20.18 10.57
N ASP A 177 21.81 20.60 11.01
CA ASP A 177 22.13 20.81 12.43
C ASP A 177 21.84 19.61 13.35
N GLY A 178 22.06 18.39 12.83
CA GLY A 178 21.78 17.15 13.55
C GLY A 178 20.30 16.78 13.64
N LYS A 179 19.41 17.53 12.98
CA LYS A 179 17.98 17.24 12.89
C LYS A 179 17.62 16.78 11.46
N PRO A 180 16.77 15.76 11.31
CA PRO A 180 16.25 15.36 10.01
C PRO A 180 15.29 16.43 9.47
N VAL A 181 15.53 16.92 8.25
CA VAL A 181 14.72 17.90 7.51
C VAL A 181 14.47 17.34 6.11
N LEU A 182 13.28 17.51 5.55
CA LEU A 182 12.97 17.07 4.19
C LEU A 182 13.76 17.90 3.16
N ASP A 183 14.34 17.25 2.16
CA ASP A 183 15.03 17.94 1.05
C ASP A 183 14.02 18.60 0.11
N GLU A 184 13.97 19.93 0.13
CA GLU A 184 13.07 20.74 -0.69
C GLU A 184 13.36 20.63 -2.21
N ASN A 185 14.54 20.11 -2.59
CA ASN A 185 14.96 20.01 -4.00
C ASN A 185 14.59 18.67 -4.67
N HIS A 186 14.17 17.67 -3.89
CA HIS A 186 13.69 16.41 -4.45
C HIS A 186 12.21 16.53 -4.83
N HIS A 187 11.94 16.95 -6.07
CA HIS A 187 10.60 16.96 -6.69
C HIS A 187 10.05 15.56 -6.99
N ARG A 188 10.34 14.56 -6.15
CA ARG A 188 9.50 13.37 -6.13
C ARG A 188 8.25 13.78 -5.39
N LEU A 189 7.20 14.05 -6.16
CA LEU A 189 5.84 14.05 -5.66
C LEU A 189 5.66 12.78 -4.84
N ALA A 190 5.73 12.92 -3.52
CA ALA A 190 5.26 11.94 -2.57
C ALA A 190 3.76 11.76 -2.86
N ILE A 191 3.47 10.84 -3.76
CA ILE A 191 2.43 9.85 -3.49
C ILE A 191 3.15 8.81 -2.63
N ASP A 192 3.48 9.20 -1.40
CA ASP A 192 3.91 8.29 -0.34
C ASP A 192 2.72 8.13 0.61
#